data_AF-A0A536CNT0-F1
#
_entry.id   AF-A0A536CNT0-F1
#
_cell.length_a   1.000
_cell.length_b   1.000
_cell.length_c   1.000
_cell.angle_alpha   90.00
_cell.angle_beta   90.00
_cell.angle_gamma   90.00
#
_symmetry.space_group_name_H-M   'P 1'
#
loop_
_entity.id
_entity.type
_entity.pdbx_description
1 polymer ?
#
loop_
_entity_poly.entity_id
_entity_poly.type
_entity_poly.pdbx_seq_one_letter_code
_entity_poly.pdbx_strand_id
1 'polypeptide(L)'
;MSRREHRLRQLALDRCLQIIEEAQMHGQVRVDGRLGTALRWQLERAGIMAEHRLEGRRVDRVLDDIFALQAQLLGQEPEERRQRTAS
;
A
#
# COMPACT_ATOMS: atom_id res chain seq x y z
N MET A 1 19.55 3.06 5.07
CA MET A 1 18.67 2.07 5.74
C MET A 1 19.49 0.86 6.14
N SER A 2 19.35 0.41 7.38
CA SER A 2 19.88 -0.88 7.82
C SER A 2 19.02 -2.04 7.28
N ARG A 3 19.60 -3.24 7.14
CA ARG A 3 18.84 -4.45 6.75
C ARG A 3 17.64 -4.71 7.66
N ARG A 4 17.73 -4.32 8.94
CA ARG A 4 16.64 -4.44 9.92
C ARG A 4 15.47 -3.52 9.59
N GLU A 5 15.74 -2.25 9.29
CA GLU A 5 14.71 -1.27 8.90
C GLU A 5 14.01 -1.70 7.61
N HIS A 6 14.78 -2.18 6.63
CA HIS A 6 14.24 -2.70 5.38
C HIS A 6 13.28 -3.88 5.62
N ARG A 7 13.68 -4.84 6.46
CA ARG A 7 12.84 -5.98 6.82
C ARG A 7 11.57 -5.59 7.59
N LEU A 8 11.67 -4.61 8.49
CA LEU A 8 10.51 -4.09 9.22
C LEU A 8 9.51 -3.41 8.28
N ARG A 9 10.02 -2.67 7.29
CA ARG A 9 9.20 -2.02 6.26
C ARG A 9 8.48 -3.03 5.38
N GLN A 10 9.17 -4.07 4.92
CA GLN A 10 8.55 -5.18 4.18
C GLN A 10 7.43 -5.83 5.01
N LEU A 11 7.72 -6.20 6.26
CA LEU A 11 6.73 -6.83 7.13
C LEU A 11 5.48 -5.97 7.34
N ALA A 12 5.65 -4.65 7.45
CA ALA A 12 4.54 -3.73 7.60
C ALA A 12 3.68 -3.67 6.32
N LEU A 13 4.30 -3.62 5.14
CA LEU A 13 3.59 -3.67 3.85
C LEU A 13 2.85 -5.00 3.64
N ASP A 14 3.46 -6.12 4.02
CA ASP A 14 2.81 -7.44 3.95
C ASP A 14 1.57 -7.51 4.86
N ARG A 15 1.60 -6.84 6.03
CA ARG A 15 0.41 -6.73 6.88
C ARG A 15 -0.67 -5.85 6.27
N CYS A 16 -0.33 -4.80 5.52
CA CYS A 16 -1.33 -4.04 4.78
C CYS A 16 -2.05 -4.91 3.75
N LEU A 17 -1.31 -5.77 3.01
CA LEU A 17 -1.90 -6.69 2.04
C LEU A 17 -2.90 -7.63 2.68
N GLN A 18 -2.54 -8.25 3.82
CA GLN A 18 -3.44 -9.17 4.53
C GLN A 18 -4.73 -8.49 5.00
N ILE A 19 -4.61 -7.27 5.53
CA ILE A 19 -5.78 -6.49 5.98
C ILE A 19 -6.71 -6.17 4.80
N ILE A 20 -6.15 -5.86 3.63
CA ILE A 20 -6.92 -5.59 2.41
C ILE A 20 -7.57 -6.86 1.86
N GLU A 21 -6.83 -7.96 1.82
CA GLU A 21 -7.35 -9.25 1.36
C GLU A 21 -8.55 -9.70 2.21
N GLU A 22 -8.44 -9.58 3.54
CA GLU A 22 -9.55 -9.84 4.46
C GLU A 22 -10.76 -8.95 4.14
N ALA A 23 -10.55 -7.65 3.94
CA ALA A 23 -11.60 -6.73 3.55
C ALA A 23 -12.28 -7.11 2.21
N GLN A 24 -11.49 -7.52 1.21
CA GLN A 24 -12.00 -7.98 -0.08
C GLN A 24 -12.81 -9.28 0.05
N MET A 25 -12.34 -10.23 0.87
CA MET A 25 -13.08 -11.47 1.16
C MET A 25 -14.44 -11.18 1.83
N HIS A 26 -14.52 -10.11 2.63
CA HIS A 26 -15.77 -9.62 3.20
C HIS A 26 -16.62 -8.76 2.25
N GLY A 27 -16.21 -8.60 0.99
CA GLY A 27 -16.93 -7.82 -0.02
C GLY A 27 -16.82 -6.30 0.16
N GLN A 28 -15.86 -5.81 0.95
CA GLN A 28 -15.67 -4.37 1.14
C GLN A 28 -15.10 -3.75 -0.14
N VAL A 29 -15.85 -2.80 -0.72
CA VAL A 29 -15.43 -2.06 -1.93
C VAL A 29 -14.65 -0.81 -1.58
N ARG A 30 -14.92 -0.22 -0.42
CA ARG A 30 -14.30 1.03 0.05
C ARG A 30 -13.74 0.86 1.45
N VAL A 31 -12.69 1.62 1.72
CA VAL A 31 -12.06 1.71 3.04
C VAL A 31 -13.00 2.43 3.99
N ASP A 32 -13.46 1.74 5.01
CA ASP A 32 -14.19 2.36 6.13
C ASP A 32 -13.21 2.88 7.20
N GLY A 33 -13.74 3.45 8.29
CA GLY A 33 -12.91 4.02 9.35
C GLY A 33 -12.02 3.00 10.07
N ARG A 34 -12.51 1.77 10.26
CA ARG A 34 -11.75 0.72 10.94
C ARG A 34 -10.60 0.22 10.05
N LEU A 35 -10.91 -0.05 8.79
CA LEU A 35 -9.94 -0.46 7.78
C LEU A 35 -8.90 0.63 7.54
N GLY A 36 -9.34 1.89 7.45
CA GLY A 36 -8.45 3.04 7.25
C GLY A 36 -7.47 3.24 8.42
N THR A 37 -7.96 3.10 9.67
CA THR A 37 -7.11 3.16 10.86
C THR A 37 -6.08 2.03 10.90
N ALA A 38 -6.51 0.79 10.61
CA ALA A 38 -5.63 -0.37 10.59
C ALA A 38 -4.52 -0.25 9.54
N LEU A 39 -4.88 0.21 8.32
CA LEU A 39 -3.92 0.43 7.24
C LEU A 39 -2.95 1.56 7.57
N ARG A 40 -3.45 2.69 8.08
CA ARG A 40 -2.62 3.82 8.48
C ARG A 40 -1.55 3.40 9.49
N TRP A 41 -1.93 2.64 10.51
CA TRP A 41 -1.00 2.15 11.53
C TRP A 41 0.15 1.34 10.92
N GLN A 42 -0.13 0.46 9.97
CA GLN A 42 0.92 -0.33 9.32
C GLN A 42 1.78 0.52 8.37
N LEU A 43 1.19 1.45 7.62
CA LEU A 43 1.95 2.36 6.75
C LEU A 43 2.91 3.25 7.55
N GLU A 44 2.49 3.77 8.70
CA GLU A 44 3.37 4.54 9.59
C GLU A 44 4.54 3.69 10.10
N ARG A 45 4.32 2.39 10.41
CA ARG A 45 5.40 1.44 10.76
C ARG A 45 6.33 1.13 9.58
N ALA A 46 5.83 1.27 8.36
CA ALA A 46 6.63 1.20 7.14
C ALA A 46 7.37 2.53 6.85
N GLY A 47 7.25 3.55 7.71
CA GLY A 47 7.82 4.87 7.49
C GLY A 47 7.11 5.67 6.40
N ILE A 48 5.88 5.29 6.05
CA ILE A 48 5.05 5.97 5.05
C ILE A 48 3.98 6.78 5.79
N MET A 49 4.08 8.09 5.71
CA MET A 49 3.06 8.99 6.22
C MET A 49 1.97 9.13 5.16
N ALA A 50 0.76 8.65 5.46
CA ALA A 50 -0.37 8.84 4.59
C ALA A 50 -0.82 10.31 4.66
N GLU A 51 -0.31 11.15 3.74
CA GLU A 51 -0.71 12.56 3.64
C GLU A 51 -2.21 12.72 3.32
N HIS A 52 -2.78 11.72 2.65
CA HIS A 52 -4.18 11.69 2.24
C HIS A 52 -4.98 10.68 3.06
N ARG A 53 -6.23 11.01 3.39
CA ARG A 53 -7.16 10.12 4.09
C ARG A 53 -7.42 8.86 3.25
N LEU A 54 -7.23 7.70 3.86
CA LEU A 54 -7.51 6.40 3.24
C LEU A 54 -9.00 6.07 3.19
N GLU A 55 -9.76 6.53 4.18
CA GLU A 55 -11.19 6.28 4.27
C GLU A 55 -11.95 6.83 3.06
N GLY A 56 -12.93 6.06 2.57
CA GLY A 56 -13.68 6.33 1.37
C GLY A 56 -12.96 5.95 0.06
N ARG A 57 -11.64 5.71 0.07
CA ARG A 57 -10.93 5.21 -1.11
C ARG A 57 -11.40 3.80 -1.46
N ARG A 58 -11.31 3.44 -2.74
CA ARG A 58 -11.61 2.07 -3.17
C ARG A 58 -10.49 1.13 -2.71
N VAL A 59 -10.86 -0.05 -2.23
CA VAL A 59 -9.92 -1.04 -1.70
C VAL A 59 -8.90 -1.48 -2.76
N ASP A 60 -9.34 -1.70 -4.00
CA ASP A 60 -8.47 -2.04 -5.14
C ASP A 60 -7.41 -0.97 -5.43
N ARG A 61 -7.78 0.31 -5.34
CA ARG A 61 -6.82 1.42 -5.55
C ARG A 61 -5.80 1.53 -4.43
N VAL A 62 -6.18 1.19 -3.20
CA VAL A 62 -5.23 1.17 -2.08
C VAL A 62 -4.30 -0.04 -2.19
N LEU A 63 -4.80 -1.16 -2.70
CA LEU A 63 -3.99 -2.35 -3.01
C LEU A 63 -2.91 -2.03 -4.06
N ASP A 64 -3.29 -1.37 -5.16
CA ASP A 64 -2.34 -0.93 -6.20
C ASP A 64 -1.21 -0.06 -5.63
N ASP A 65 -1.55 0.89 -4.74
CA ASP A 65 -0.56 1.77 -4.10
C ASP A 65 0.42 0.96 -3.23
N ILE A 66 -0.06 -0.05 -2.50
CA ILE A 66 0.80 -0.90 -1.66
C ILE A 66 1.75 -1.73 -2.52
N PHE A 67 1.28 -2.26 -3.65
CA PHE A 67 2.15 -2.95 -4.59
C PHE A 67 3.21 -2.02 -5.17
N ALA A 68 2.86 -0.78 -5.53
CA ALA A 68 3.84 0.21 -5.98
C ALA A 68 4.90 0.49 -4.91
N LEU A 69 4.50 0.59 -3.64
CA LEU A 69 5.42 0.78 -2.51
C LEU A 69 6.34 -0.43 -2.27
N GLN A 70 5.85 -1.65 -2.43
CA GLN A 70 6.67 -2.86 -2.35
C GLN A 70 7.67 -2.93 -3.51
N ALA A 71 7.24 -2.59 -4.72
CA ALA A 71 8.07 -2.58 -5.92
C ALA A 71 9.23 -1.57 -5.76
N GLN A 72 8.92 -0.33 -5.36
CA GLN A 72 9.91 0.68 -4.98
C GLN A 72 10.90 0.17 -3.94
N LEU A 73 10.41 -0.52 -2.91
CA LEU A 73 11.25 -1.06 -1.84
C LEU A 73 12.21 -2.14 -2.36
N LEU A 74 11.80 -2.93 -3.35
CA LEU A 74 12.64 -3.95 -4.01
C LEU A 74 13.57 -3.36 -5.08
N GLY A 75 13.53 -2.05 -5.33
CA GLY A 75 14.23 -1.41 -6.45
C GLY A 75 13.65 -1.79 -7.82
N GLN A 76 12.43 -2.33 -7.81
CA GLN A 76 11.64 -2.61 -8.99
C GLN A 76 10.68 -1.43 -9.16
N GLU A 77 11.12 -0.34 -9.79
CA GLU A 77 10.18 0.71 -10.16
C GLU A 77 9.10 0.07 -11.07
N PRO A 78 7.80 0.27 -10.79
CA PRO A 78 6.79 -0.11 -11.77
C PRO A 78 7.16 0.61 -13.06
N GLU A 79 7.26 -0.13 -14.17
CA GLU A 79 7.54 0.44 -15.49
C GLU A 79 6.51 1.54 -15.78
N GLU A 80 6.84 2.79 -15.44
CA GLU A 80 6.05 3.93 -15.80
C GLU A 80 6.10 4.03 -17.33
N ARG A 81 5.05 3.51 -17.96
CA ARG A 81 4.30 4.25 -18.96
C ARG A 81 5.16 4.87 -20.08
N ARG A 82 6.11 4.12 -20.65
CA ARG A 82 6.81 4.49 -21.92
C ARG A 82 5.90 4.42 -23.16
N GLN A 83 4.62 4.74 -23.05
CA GLN A 83 3.66 4.64 -24.16
C GLN A 83 2.66 5.81 -24.24
N ARG A 84 3.07 7.06 -23.94
CA ARG A 84 2.29 8.25 -24.34
C ARG A 84 3.15 9.46 -24.72
N THR A 85 4.19 9.25 -25.52
CA THR A 85 4.77 10.28 -26.40
C THR A 85 5.72 9.59 -27.38
N ALA A 86 5.14 8.90 -28.36
CA ALA A 86 5.76 8.77 -29.66
C ALA A 86 4.71 9.32 -30.62
N SER A 87 4.87 10.61 -30.91
CA SER A 87 4.19 11.34 -31.97
C SER A 87 4.53 10.78 -33.35
#